data_AF-A0A821UDR3-F1
#
_entry.id   AF-A0A821UDR3-F1
#
_cell.length_a   1.000
_cell.length_b   1.000
_cell.length_c   1.000
_cell.angle_alpha   90.00
_cell.angle_beta   90.00
_cell.angle_gamma   90.00
#
_symmetry.space_group_name_H-M   'P 1'
#
loop_
_entity.id
_entity.type
_entity.pdbx_description
1 polymer ?
#
loop_
_entity_poly.entity_id
_entity_poly.type
_entity_poly.pdbx_seq_one_letter_code
_entity_poly.pdbx_strand_id
1 'polypeptide(L)'
;MHNSKQIDHEVSDNDLQKPNIYNPYLPYYESIKRQSLESFEEICENLSCLIQLEELQPGFPLWSSKLQNFILLYGFSFTKTNHIKLINFYLSILSIENLNYVNAKICFDMLTELTRKTRMITRNDLIIDWRILYVWAKLVLFNHDESYSLISISKHIINSFLVCVRNCRPYFSITATQEILDEFQPCLCPFDTICRDVMSYLDMFLPVHLPPELHHQGFKLWLSELLDIWETFCNNPVWEQSLISLFSFVAWCNIGYIDWEPWLPRIFTRILKNLSLPIGNVELEKSTENYSIPIVATWIVAMMGNHSSCIQYLQDLLIAIKNFYHPSNTGDFQRELISFLSMLAQAFVDRVYFERTTDPVWYFNPPESHRLHDEDINNFVNCLKEYAFISIFNKYYLDIAAETCHYLSQLRPELIIPSLVE
;
A
#
# COMPACT_ATOMS: atom_id res chain seq x y z
N MET A 1 -21.44 16.39 54.50
CA MET A 1 -20.12 16.97 54.15
C MET A 1 -19.21 15.85 53.68
N HIS A 2 -19.20 15.57 52.38
CA HIS A 2 -18.09 14.93 51.66
C HIS A 2 -18.31 15.28 50.19
N ASN A 3 -17.82 16.47 49.79
CA ASN A 3 -17.72 16.88 48.39
C ASN A 3 -16.44 16.23 47.85
N SER A 4 -16.56 15.07 47.23
CA SER A 4 -15.54 14.60 46.28
C SER A 4 -15.71 15.42 45.01
N LYS A 5 -14.82 16.40 44.82
CA LYS A 5 -14.65 17.09 43.54
C LYS A 5 -14.20 16.03 42.51
N GLN A 6 -15.11 15.60 41.64
CA GLN A 6 -14.75 15.08 40.33
C GLN A 6 -14.02 16.21 39.61
N ILE A 7 -12.72 16.00 39.39
CA ILE A 7 -11.94 16.82 38.49
C ILE A 7 -12.26 16.25 37.11
N ASP A 8 -13.30 16.78 36.48
CA ASP A 8 -13.53 16.57 35.06
C ASP A 8 -12.35 17.22 34.34
N HIS A 9 -11.39 16.39 33.92
CA HIS A 9 -10.50 16.77 32.85
C HIS A 9 -11.37 16.87 31.59
N GLU A 10 -11.94 18.05 31.32
CA GLU A 10 -12.59 18.34 30.05
C GLU A 10 -11.57 18.10 28.93
N VAL A 11 -11.67 16.96 28.25
CA VAL A 11 -10.90 16.68 27.04
C VAL A 11 -11.27 17.78 26.04
N SER A 12 -10.32 18.66 25.75
CA SER A 12 -10.54 19.74 24.81
C SER A 12 -10.71 19.15 23.41
N ASP A 13 -11.56 19.75 22.56
CA ASP A 13 -11.69 19.33 21.15
C ASP A 13 -10.34 19.35 20.41
N ASN A 14 -9.39 20.15 20.89
CA ASN A 14 -8.02 20.23 20.37
C ASN A 14 -7.18 18.97 20.63
N ASP A 15 -7.57 18.13 21.58
CA ASP A 15 -6.83 16.91 21.96
C ASP A 15 -7.27 15.67 21.16
N LEU A 16 -8.40 15.76 20.43
CA LEU A 16 -8.99 14.66 19.66
C LEU A 16 -8.37 14.55 18.25
N GLN A 17 -8.07 13.33 17.81
CA GLN A 17 -7.47 13.13 16.49
C GLN A 17 -8.53 13.08 15.38
N LYS A 18 -8.56 14.06 14.48
CA LYS A 18 -9.37 14.04 13.23
C LYS A 18 -10.82 13.52 13.47
N PRO A 19 -11.64 14.26 14.23
CA PRO A 19 -13.06 13.96 14.33
C PRO A 19 -13.72 14.00 12.94
N ASN A 20 -14.87 13.35 12.81
CA ASN A 20 -15.64 13.39 11.58
C ASN A 20 -16.05 14.83 11.25
N ILE A 21 -15.58 15.34 10.10
CA ILE A 21 -15.77 16.72 9.65
C ILE A 21 -17.23 17.09 9.41
N TYR A 22 -18.12 16.10 9.23
CA TYR A 22 -19.53 16.33 8.97
C TYR A 22 -20.37 16.48 10.24
N ASN A 23 -19.88 15.95 11.38
CA ASN A 23 -20.64 15.95 12.64
C ASN A 23 -20.99 17.37 13.13
N PRO A 24 -20.10 18.38 13.05
CA PRO A 24 -20.41 19.76 13.45
C PRO A 24 -21.57 20.41 12.68
N TYR A 25 -21.92 19.91 11.49
CA TYR A 25 -23.00 20.46 10.68
C TYR A 25 -24.38 19.90 11.05
N LEU A 26 -24.46 18.96 11.99
CA LEU A 26 -25.73 18.38 12.42
C LEU A 26 -26.42 19.26 13.48
N PRO A 27 -27.77 19.41 13.43
CA PRO A 27 -28.51 20.26 14.38
C PRO A 27 -28.36 19.86 15.86
N TYR A 28 -27.88 18.64 16.13
CA TYR A 28 -27.72 18.04 17.45
C TYR A 28 -26.25 17.67 17.74
N TYR A 29 -25.29 18.43 17.19
CA TYR A 29 -23.85 18.18 17.37
C TYR A 29 -23.41 18.08 18.83
N GLU A 30 -23.90 18.95 19.72
CA GLU A 30 -23.56 18.89 21.16
C GLU A 30 -23.95 17.55 21.80
N SER A 31 -25.09 16.98 21.39
CA SER A 31 -25.51 15.66 21.86
C SER A 31 -24.62 14.55 21.30
N ILE A 32 -24.21 14.66 20.03
CA ILE A 32 -23.28 13.73 19.38
C ILE A 32 -21.93 13.74 20.09
N LYS A 33 -21.41 14.94 20.41
CA LYS A 33 -20.12 15.11 21.07
C LYS A 33 -20.10 14.40 22.41
N ARG A 34 -21.09 14.65 23.27
CA ARG A 34 -21.23 13.95 24.56
C ARG A 34 -21.38 12.43 24.38
N GLN A 35 -22.25 12.00 23.47
CA GLN A 35 -22.45 10.57 23.20
C GLN A 35 -21.15 9.90 22.75
N SER A 36 -20.32 10.58 21.96
CA SER A 36 -19.04 10.03 21.50
C SER A 36 -18.08 9.78 22.66
N LEU A 37 -17.98 10.69 23.64
CA LEU A 37 -17.13 10.51 24.81
C LEU A 37 -17.61 9.33 25.67
N GLU A 38 -18.89 9.29 25.99
CA GLU A 38 -19.52 8.21 26.78
C GLU A 38 -19.35 6.85 26.08
N SER A 39 -19.62 6.79 24.77
CA SER A 39 -19.49 5.55 24.00
C SER A 39 -18.04 5.06 23.93
N PHE A 40 -17.07 5.96 23.81
CA PHE A 40 -15.67 5.59 23.75
C PHE A 40 -15.17 5.04 25.09
N GLU A 41 -15.58 5.66 26.20
CA GLU A 41 -15.29 5.19 27.55
C GLU A 41 -15.88 3.79 27.78
N GLU A 42 -17.16 3.60 27.45
CA GLU A 42 -17.83 2.29 27.53
C GLU A 42 -17.08 1.21 26.72
N ILE A 43 -16.64 1.53 25.49
CA ILE A 43 -15.88 0.59 24.66
C ILE A 43 -14.55 0.22 25.32
N CYS A 44 -13.80 1.21 25.83
CA CYS A 44 -12.50 0.98 26.44
C CYS A 44 -12.60 0.16 27.73
N GLU A 45 -13.59 0.46 28.58
CA GLU A 45 -13.85 -0.28 29.81
C GLU A 45 -14.15 -1.75 29.50
N ASN A 46 -15.08 -2.00 28.58
CA ASN A 46 -15.49 -3.37 28.28
C ASN A 46 -14.38 -4.16 27.57
N LEU A 47 -13.63 -3.55 26.64
CA LEU A 47 -12.46 -4.20 26.04
C LEU A 47 -11.40 -4.59 27.09
N SER A 48 -11.20 -3.73 28.10
CA SER A 48 -10.26 -4.01 29.20
C SER A 48 -10.76 -5.12 30.11
N CYS A 49 -12.05 -5.14 30.45
CA CYS A 49 -12.68 -6.17 31.27
C CYS A 49 -12.57 -7.57 30.63
N LEU A 50 -12.70 -7.68 29.30
CA LEU A 50 -12.58 -8.98 28.62
C LEU A 50 -11.23 -9.65 28.83
N ILE A 51 -10.15 -8.86 28.84
CA ILE A 51 -8.81 -9.38 29.11
C ILE A 51 -8.70 -9.82 30.58
N GLN A 52 -9.23 -9.01 31.51
CA GLN A 52 -9.21 -9.34 32.94
C GLN A 52 -9.99 -10.61 33.28
N LEU A 53 -11.05 -10.89 32.52
CA LEU A 53 -11.88 -12.08 32.67
C LEU A 53 -11.34 -13.30 31.90
N GLU A 54 -10.28 -13.12 31.10
CA GLU A 54 -9.72 -14.14 30.21
C GLU A 54 -10.75 -14.74 29.23
N GLU A 55 -11.87 -14.05 28.99
CA GLU A 55 -12.97 -14.52 28.16
C GLU A 55 -13.11 -13.62 26.92
N LEU A 56 -12.46 -14.03 25.83
CA LEU A 56 -12.53 -13.30 24.57
C LEU A 56 -13.87 -13.51 23.84
N GLN A 57 -14.57 -14.61 24.04
CA GLN A 57 -15.81 -14.93 23.32
C GLN A 57 -16.99 -14.96 24.28
N PRO A 58 -18.12 -14.29 23.98
CA PRO A 58 -18.47 -13.58 22.73
C PRO A 58 -18.08 -12.09 22.70
N GLY A 59 -17.50 -11.56 23.78
CA GLY A 59 -17.36 -10.12 23.98
C GLY A 59 -16.39 -9.42 23.03
N PHE A 60 -15.25 -10.03 22.71
CA PHE A 60 -14.20 -9.37 21.92
C PHE A 60 -14.66 -8.99 20.49
N PRO A 61 -15.33 -9.88 19.73
CA PRO A 61 -15.94 -9.49 18.46
C PRO A 61 -16.97 -8.37 18.59
N LEU A 62 -17.83 -8.41 19.62
CA LEU A 62 -18.88 -7.43 19.83
C LEU A 62 -18.29 -6.03 20.07
N TRP A 63 -17.35 -5.91 21.00
CA TRP A 63 -16.77 -4.63 21.38
C TRP A 63 -15.80 -4.09 20.33
N SER A 64 -15.09 -4.97 19.61
CA SER A 64 -14.30 -4.54 18.44
C SER A 64 -15.21 -4.03 17.31
N SER A 65 -16.36 -4.67 17.07
CA SER A 65 -17.36 -4.17 16.10
C SER A 65 -17.94 -2.82 16.53
N LYS A 66 -18.23 -2.63 17.83
CA LYS A 66 -18.62 -1.32 18.38
C LYS A 66 -17.54 -0.26 18.15
N LEU A 67 -16.26 -0.59 18.32
CA LEU A 67 -15.15 0.33 18.04
C LEU A 67 -15.03 0.67 16.54
N GLN A 68 -15.22 -0.30 15.64
CA GLN A 68 -15.27 -0.02 14.20
C GLN A 68 -16.40 0.96 13.85
N ASN A 69 -17.59 0.71 14.39
CA ASN A 69 -18.74 1.61 14.20
C ASN A 69 -18.50 2.99 14.81
N PHE A 70 -17.83 3.06 15.96
CA PHE A 70 -17.41 4.32 16.57
C PHE A 70 -16.51 5.12 15.61
N ILE A 71 -15.47 4.48 15.05
CA ILE A 71 -14.55 5.14 14.12
C ILE A 71 -15.27 5.59 12.85
N LEU A 72 -16.22 4.79 12.35
CA LEU A 72 -17.03 5.13 11.18
C LEU A 72 -17.90 6.37 11.42
N LEU A 73 -18.56 6.46 12.57
CA LEU A 73 -19.50 7.54 12.90
C LEU A 73 -18.77 8.81 13.34
N TYR A 74 -17.80 8.68 14.23
CA TYR A 74 -17.17 9.81 14.92
C TYR A 74 -15.75 10.11 14.42
N GLY A 75 -15.17 9.29 13.56
CA GLY A 75 -13.75 9.40 13.21
C GLY A 75 -12.85 8.94 14.35
N PHE A 76 -11.63 9.45 14.41
CA PHE A 76 -10.63 9.07 15.43
C PHE A 76 -10.77 9.93 16.69
N SER A 77 -12.03 10.21 17.10
CA SER A 77 -12.41 11.14 18.19
C SER A 77 -12.00 10.64 19.58
N PHE A 78 -10.71 10.38 19.76
CA PHE A 78 -10.01 9.99 20.96
C PHE A 78 -8.59 10.57 20.91
N THR A 79 -7.92 10.61 22.06
CA THR A 79 -6.57 11.17 22.18
C THR A 79 -5.52 10.29 21.51
N LYS A 80 -4.40 10.88 21.11
CA LYS A 80 -3.23 10.14 20.58
C LYS A 80 -2.75 9.04 21.52
N THR A 81 -2.76 9.30 22.83
CA THR A 81 -2.40 8.31 23.85
C THR A 81 -3.33 7.09 23.82
N ASN A 82 -4.65 7.31 23.70
CA ASN A 82 -5.62 6.23 23.62
C ASN A 82 -5.50 5.47 22.29
N HIS A 83 -5.20 6.18 21.20
CA HIS A 83 -4.93 5.55 19.91
C HIS A 83 -3.77 4.54 19.99
N ILE A 84 -2.63 4.94 20.55
CA ILE A 84 -1.46 4.07 20.72
C ILE A 84 -1.80 2.88 21.65
N LYS A 85 -2.55 3.11 22.73
CA LYS A 85 -3.03 2.04 23.63
C LYS A 85 -3.90 1.02 22.89
N LEU A 86 -4.81 1.46 22.02
CA LEU A 86 -5.64 0.56 21.22
C LEU A 86 -4.80 -0.29 20.27
N ILE A 87 -3.81 0.29 19.60
CA ILE A 87 -2.91 -0.46 18.71
C ILE A 87 -2.15 -1.53 19.53
N ASN A 88 -1.55 -1.15 20.64
CA ASN A 88 -0.83 -2.08 21.52
C ASN A 88 -1.74 -3.16 22.10
N PHE A 89 -3.00 -2.83 22.40
CA PHE A 89 -4.01 -3.78 22.85
C PHE A 89 -4.25 -4.88 21.79
N TYR A 90 -4.51 -4.50 20.53
CA TYR A 90 -4.72 -5.48 19.46
C TYR A 90 -3.46 -6.29 19.12
N LEU A 91 -2.26 -5.70 19.21
CA LEU A 91 -1.00 -6.44 19.07
C LEU A 91 -0.78 -7.44 20.22
N SER A 92 -1.16 -7.07 21.44
CA SER A 92 -1.07 -7.95 22.61
C SER A 92 -2.00 -9.15 22.47
N ILE A 93 -3.21 -8.95 21.93
CA ILE A 93 -4.15 -10.05 21.67
C ILE A 93 -3.60 -10.99 20.60
N LEU A 94 -2.98 -10.48 19.53
CA LEU A 94 -2.31 -11.31 18.53
C LEU A 94 -1.15 -12.13 19.09
N SER A 95 -0.60 -11.74 20.24
CA SER A 95 0.49 -12.46 20.92
C SER A 95 -0.01 -13.58 21.84
N ILE A 96 -1.33 -13.75 22.00
CA ILE A 96 -1.92 -14.84 22.79
C ILE A 96 -1.71 -16.18 22.07
N GLU A 97 -1.17 -17.16 22.79
CA GLU A 97 -1.00 -18.51 22.28
C GLU A 97 -2.35 -19.15 21.90
N ASN A 98 -2.38 -19.84 20.76
CA ASN A 98 -3.58 -20.52 20.23
C ASN A 98 -4.81 -19.60 20.03
N LEU A 99 -4.60 -18.31 19.75
CA LEU A 99 -5.67 -17.43 19.33
C LEU A 99 -6.36 -17.96 18.07
N ASN A 100 -7.69 -18.03 18.09
CA ASN A 100 -8.43 -18.48 16.91
C ASN A 100 -8.32 -17.47 15.75
N TYR A 101 -8.42 -17.98 14.52
CA TYR A 101 -8.28 -17.16 13.30
C TYR A 101 -9.36 -16.07 13.15
N VAL A 102 -10.54 -16.24 13.77
CA VAL A 102 -11.62 -15.24 13.74
C VAL A 102 -11.22 -14.00 14.53
N ASN A 103 -10.72 -14.19 15.75
CA ASN A 103 -10.21 -13.12 16.59
C ASN A 103 -8.95 -12.49 15.99
N ALA A 104 -8.07 -13.29 15.39
CA ALA A 104 -6.91 -12.78 14.68
C ALA A 104 -7.30 -11.86 13.52
N LYS A 105 -8.29 -12.27 12.71
CA LYS A 105 -8.84 -11.42 11.64
C LYS A 105 -9.37 -10.09 12.16
N ILE A 106 -10.13 -10.11 13.26
CA ILE A 106 -10.62 -8.88 13.91
C ILE A 106 -9.44 -7.97 14.29
N CYS A 107 -8.37 -8.53 14.85
CA CYS A 107 -7.17 -7.76 15.17
C CYS A 107 -6.53 -7.19 13.90
N PHE A 108 -6.42 -7.96 12.81
CA PHE A 108 -5.86 -7.47 11.54
C PHE A 108 -6.67 -6.32 10.95
N ASP A 109 -8.00 -6.42 10.97
CA ASP A 109 -8.89 -5.37 10.48
C ASP A 109 -8.79 -4.11 11.36
N MET A 110 -8.76 -4.27 12.68
CA MET A 110 -8.64 -3.17 13.63
C MET A 110 -7.28 -2.47 13.54
N LEU A 111 -6.19 -3.23 13.49
CA LEU A 111 -4.84 -2.69 13.31
C LEU A 111 -4.74 -1.96 11.99
N THR A 112 -5.31 -2.50 10.91
CA THR A 112 -5.40 -1.82 9.62
C THR A 112 -6.08 -0.46 9.76
N GLU A 113 -7.28 -0.42 10.35
CA GLU A 113 -8.03 0.83 10.49
C GLU A 113 -7.24 1.85 11.33
N LEU A 114 -6.68 1.44 12.46
CA LEU A 114 -5.93 2.30 13.37
C LEU A 114 -4.62 2.82 12.75
N THR A 115 -3.89 1.98 12.02
CA THR A 115 -2.57 2.34 11.46
C THR A 115 -2.64 3.02 10.08
N ARG A 116 -3.79 2.95 9.38
CA ARG A 116 -4.00 3.49 8.02
C ARG A 116 -3.65 4.97 7.88
N LYS A 117 -3.94 5.79 8.90
CA LYS A 117 -3.73 7.24 8.84
C LYS A 117 -2.37 7.62 9.42
N THR A 118 -1.31 7.33 8.67
CA THR A 118 0.10 7.57 9.03
C THR A 118 0.43 9.03 9.40
N ARG A 119 -0.42 10.00 9.07
CA ARG A 119 -0.29 11.40 9.52
C ARG A 119 -0.57 11.60 11.03
N MET A 120 -1.25 10.66 11.69
CA MET A 120 -1.67 10.79 13.10
C MET A 120 -0.67 10.24 14.11
N ILE A 121 0.08 9.22 13.69
CA ILE A 121 1.06 8.52 14.51
C ILE A 121 2.36 8.52 13.73
N THR A 122 3.40 9.06 14.34
CA THR A 122 4.75 9.02 13.78
C THR A 122 5.48 7.77 14.29
N ARG A 123 6.56 7.41 13.63
CA ARG A 123 7.46 6.34 14.06
C ARG A 123 8.04 6.55 15.46
N ASN A 124 8.16 7.78 15.92
CA ASN A 124 8.65 8.08 17.27
C ASN A 124 7.60 7.75 18.35
N ASP A 125 6.33 7.67 17.97
CA ASP A 125 5.23 7.42 18.89
C ASP A 125 4.91 5.93 19.05
N LEU A 126 5.19 5.13 18.01
CA LEU A 126 4.80 3.73 17.92
C LEU A 126 5.93 2.90 17.31
N ILE A 127 6.30 1.84 18.03
CA ILE A 127 7.23 0.81 17.56
C ILE A 127 6.49 -0.53 17.62
N ILE A 128 6.40 -1.21 16.49
CA ILE A 128 5.80 -2.54 16.36
C ILE A 128 6.92 -3.56 16.18
N ASP A 129 6.89 -4.62 16.99
CA ASP A 129 7.74 -5.79 16.75
C ASP A 129 7.18 -6.60 15.57
N TRP A 130 7.97 -6.68 14.49
CA TRP A 130 7.60 -7.39 13.27
C TRP A 130 7.46 -8.91 13.52
N ARG A 131 8.11 -9.46 14.55
CA ARG A 131 8.05 -10.89 14.89
C ARG A 131 6.64 -11.36 15.23
N ILE A 132 5.82 -10.51 15.84
CA ILE A 132 4.40 -10.81 16.13
C ILE A 132 3.68 -11.15 14.81
N LEU A 133 3.85 -10.29 13.81
CA LEU A 133 3.21 -10.45 12.50
C LEU A 133 3.86 -11.59 11.70
N TYR A 134 5.16 -11.83 11.87
CA TYR A 134 5.86 -12.94 11.21
C TYR A 134 5.35 -14.32 11.65
N VAL A 135 5.07 -14.50 12.95
CA VAL A 135 4.42 -15.73 13.45
C VAL A 135 3.08 -15.95 12.74
N TRP A 136 2.27 -14.90 12.62
CA TRP A 136 1.00 -14.98 11.88
C TRP A 136 1.18 -15.22 10.38
N ALA A 137 2.23 -14.68 9.77
CA ALA A 137 2.53 -14.95 8.36
C ALA A 137 2.77 -16.45 8.13
N LYS A 138 3.51 -17.13 9.01
CA LYS A 138 3.68 -18.59 8.95
C LYS A 138 2.36 -19.34 9.09
N LEU A 139 1.53 -18.93 10.07
CA LEU A 139 0.26 -19.59 10.36
C LEU A 139 -0.80 -19.39 9.26
N VAL A 140 -0.80 -18.24 8.58
CA VAL A 140 -1.86 -17.84 7.64
C VAL A 140 -1.51 -18.13 6.19
N LEU A 141 -0.23 -18.01 5.80
CA LEU A 141 0.19 -18.06 4.40
C LEU A 141 1.01 -19.29 4.03
N PHE A 142 1.78 -19.82 4.97
CA PHE A 142 2.74 -20.88 4.74
C PHE A 142 2.47 -22.09 5.64
N ASN A 143 1.19 -22.31 5.95
CA ASN A 143 0.79 -23.38 6.84
C ASN A 143 0.86 -24.72 6.09
N HIS A 144 1.88 -25.52 6.39
CA HIS A 144 2.04 -26.85 5.80
C HIS A 144 0.87 -27.79 6.11
N ASP A 145 0.10 -27.56 7.18
CA ASP A 145 -1.07 -28.37 7.54
C ASP A 145 -2.27 -28.19 6.60
N GLU A 146 -2.30 -27.11 5.82
CA GLU A 146 -3.32 -26.89 4.79
C GLU A 146 -3.21 -27.93 3.66
N SER A 147 -1.99 -28.39 3.35
CA SER A 147 -1.76 -29.47 2.37
C SER A 147 -2.39 -30.81 2.79
N TYR A 148 -2.62 -30.99 4.10
CA TYR A 148 -3.31 -32.14 4.67
C TYR A 148 -4.81 -31.89 4.92
N SER A 149 -5.35 -30.74 4.50
CA SER A 149 -6.74 -30.31 4.73
C SER A 149 -7.18 -30.29 6.20
N LEU A 150 -6.22 -30.14 7.13
CA LEU A 150 -6.51 -30.13 8.57
C LEU A 150 -7.09 -28.78 9.02
N ILE A 151 -6.78 -27.70 8.30
CA ILE A 151 -7.24 -26.34 8.53
C ILE A 151 -7.57 -25.71 7.18
N SER A 152 -8.74 -25.08 7.07
CA SER A 152 -9.14 -24.31 5.89
C SER A 152 -9.17 -22.82 6.25
N ILE A 153 -8.19 -22.06 5.79
CA ILE A 153 -8.11 -20.61 6.05
C ILE A 153 -8.86 -19.86 4.95
N SER A 154 -9.79 -19.00 5.35
CA SER A 154 -10.53 -18.18 4.38
C SER A 154 -9.60 -17.17 3.70
N LYS A 155 -9.77 -16.97 2.39
CA LYS A 155 -9.14 -15.89 1.63
C LYS A 155 -9.35 -14.51 2.25
N HIS A 156 -10.46 -14.31 2.97
CA HIS A 156 -10.72 -13.06 3.68
C HIS A 156 -9.75 -12.80 4.83
N ILE A 157 -9.31 -13.85 5.56
CA ILE A 157 -8.34 -13.72 6.65
C ILE A 157 -6.97 -13.38 6.08
N ILE A 158 -6.58 -14.09 5.02
CA ILE A 158 -5.33 -13.83 4.27
C ILE A 158 -5.27 -12.37 3.80
N ASN A 159 -6.34 -11.88 3.15
CA ASN A 159 -6.38 -10.50 2.67
C ASN A 159 -6.32 -9.48 3.82
N SER A 160 -7.08 -9.68 4.90
CA SER A 160 -7.02 -8.83 6.10
C SER A 160 -5.60 -8.79 6.69
N PHE A 161 -4.92 -9.95 6.76
CA PHE A 161 -3.55 -10.04 7.25
C PHE A 161 -2.57 -9.27 6.36
N LEU A 162 -2.59 -9.48 5.04
CA LEU A 162 -1.68 -8.81 4.11
C LEU A 162 -1.82 -7.27 4.16
N VAL A 163 -3.06 -6.78 4.28
CA VAL A 163 -3.31 -5.34 4.44
C VAL A 163 -2.81 -4.83 5.80
N CYS A 164 -3.03 -5.59 6.87
CA CYS A 164 -2.53 -5.26 8.21
C CYS A 164 -1.01 -5.10 8.22
N VAL A 165 -0.26 -6.07 7.68
CA VAL A 165 1.21 -6.01 7.67
C VAL A 165 1.70 -4.79 6.91
N ARG A 166 1.11 -4.49 5.73
CA ARG A 166 1.46 -3.30 4.95
C ARG A 166 1.30 -2.00 5.72
N ASN A 167 0.21 -1.86 6.50
CA ASN A 167 -0.03 -0.65 7.30
C ASN A 167 0.80 -0.61 8.59
N CYS A 168 1.22 -1.75 9.13
CA CYS A 168 2.10 -1.83 10.30
C CYS A 168 3.58 -1.62 9.95
N ARG A 169 4.01 -1.96 8.73
CA ARG A 169 5.40 -1.89 8.25
C ARG A 169 6.11 -0.54 8.50
N PRO A 170 5.48 0.64 8.36
CA PRO A 170 6.12 1.93 8.70
C PRO A 170 6.59 2.05 10.16
N TYR A 171 6.00 1.28 11.08
CA TYR A 171 6.24 1.35 12.52
C TYR A 171 7.17 0.27 13.04
N PHE A 172 7.76 -0.57 12.20
CA PHE A 172 8.78 -1.54 12.65
C PHE A 172 9.99 -0.85 13.25
N SER A 173 10.73 -1.51 14.14
CA SER A 173 11.93 -0.93 14.76
C SER A 173 13.00 -0.54 13.73
N ILE A 174 13.99 0.24 14.15
CA ILE A 174 15.10 0.65 13.26
C ILE A 174 16.04 -0.53 12.97
N THR A 175 16.14 -1.48 13.92
CA THR A 175 16.91 -2.72 13.80
C THR A 175 16.21 -3.78 12.96
N ALA A 176 14.89 -3.64 12.72
CA ALA A 176 14.07 -4.64 12.03
C ALA A 176 14.64 -5.02 10.66
N THR A 177 15.14 -4.06 9.86
CA THR A 177 15.73 -4.36 8.56
C THR A 177 16.86 -5.38 8.68
N GLN A 178 17.81 -5.15 9.59
CA GLN A 178 18.94 -6.05 9.79
C GLN A 178 18.47 -7.41 10.34
N GLU A 179 17.58 -7.41 11.33
CA GLU A 179 17.04 -8.65 11.90
C GLU A 179 16.29 -9.51 10.88
N ILE A 180 15.55 -8.88 9.96
CA ILE A 180 14.84 -9.55 8.87
C ILE A 180 15.85 -10.14 7.88
N LEU A 181 16.88 -9.37 7.50
CA LEU A 181 17.92 -9.88 6.61
C LEU A 181 18.67 -11.04 7.25
N ASP A 182 19.09 -10.93 8.51
CA ASP A 182 19.82 -11.99 9.22
C ASP A 182 18.99 -13.29 9.31
N GLU A 183 17.67 -13.18 9.47
CA GLU A 183 16.75 -14.33 9.52
C GLU A 183 16.62 -15.02 8.15
N PHE A 184 16.56 -14.25 7.05
CA PHE A 184 16.20 -14.77 5.73
C PHE A 184 17.38 -14.97 4.77
N GLN A 185 18.49 -14.27 4.99
CA GLN A 185 19.69 -14.35 4.14
C GLN A 185 20.20 -15.78 3.94
N PRO A 186 20.22 -16.68 4.96
CA PRO A 186 20.64 -18.06 4.76
C PRO A 186 19.76 -18.85 3.77
N CYS A 187 18.53 -18.40 3.55
CA CYS A 187 17.52 -19.07 2.72
C CYS A 187 17.37 -18.42 1.33
N LEU A 188 18.19 -17.42 0.98
CA LEU A 188 18.22 -16.77 -0.34
C LEU A 188 19.00 -17.60 -1.38
N CYS A 189 18.63 -18.88 -1.53
CA CYS A 189 19.13 -19.71 -2.63
C CYS A 189 18.10 -19.74 -3.77
N PRO A 190 18.34 -19.08 -4.92
CA PRO A 190 17.35 -18.98 -6.01
C PRO A 190 16.92 -20.31 -6.63
N PHE A 191 17.67 -21.38 -6.37
CA PHE A 191 17.39 -22.73 -6.84
C PHE A 191 16.53 -23.54 -5.86
N ASP A 192 16.34 -23.05 -4.64
CA ASP A 192 15.50 -23.70 -3.63
C ASP A 192 14.07 -23.17 -3.70
N THR A 193 13.11 -24.09 -3.55
CA THR A 193 11.68 -23.76 -3.39
C THR A 193 11.40 -22.82 -2.23
N ILE A 194 12.21 -22.86 -1.16
CA ILE A 194 12.09 -21.98 0.01
C ILE A 194 12.29 -20.52 -0.39
N CYS A 195 13.10 -20.24 -1.42
CA CYS A 195 13.39 -18.87 -1.85
C CYS A 195 12.13 -18.11 -2.26
N ARG A 196 11.12 -18.79 -2.82
CA ARG A 196 9.83 -18.17 -3.16
C ARG A 196 9.13 -17.59 -1.93
N ASP A 197 9.09 -18.36 -0.87
CA ASP A 197 8.41 -17.96 0.37
C ASP A 197 9.21 -16.85 1.05
N VAL A 198 10.55 -16.95 1.03
CA VAL A 198 11.46 -15.90 1.50
C VAL A 198 11.25 -14.59 0.77
N MET A 199 11.21 -14.59 -0.56
CA MET A 199 11.00 -13.35 -1.34
C MET A 199 9.64 -12.71 -1.02
N SER A 200 8.63 -13.53 -0.74
CA SER A 200 7.31 -13.05 -0.28
C SER A 200 7.37 -12.45 1.12
N TYR A 201 8.15 -13.04 2.04
CA TYR A 201 8.41 -12.42 3.34
C TYR A 201 9.18 -11.11 3.23
N LEU A 202 10.18 -11.02 2.35
CA LEU A 202 10.95 -9.80 2.14
C LEU A 202 10.06 -8.66 1.61
N ASP A 203 9.23 -8.91 0.61
CA ASP A 203 8.24 -7.92 0.11
C ASP A 203 7.33 -7.41 1.22
N MET A 204 6.88 -8.33 2.08
CA MET A 204 5.93 -8.02 3.15
C MET A 204 6.55 -7.24 4.31
N PHE A 205 7.76 -7.64 4.75
CA PHE A 205 8.32 -7.21 6.03
C PHE A 205 9.45 -6.19 5.92
N LEU A 206 10.22 -6.14 4.81
CA LEU A 206 11.34 -5.20 4.72
C LEU A 206 10.87 -3.74 4.84
N PRO A 207 11.39 -2.96 5.81
CA PRO A 207 11.04 -1.55 5.93
C PRO A 207 11.50 -0.74 4.72
N VAL A 208 10.58 -0.02 4.08
CA VAL A 208 10.86 0.90 2.96
C VAL A 208 10.58 2.38 3.29
N HIS A 209 10.05 2.66 4.49
CA HIS A 209 9.54 3.98 4.88
C HIS A 209 10.49 4.73 5.84
N LEU A 210 11.77 4.34 5.89
CA LEU A 210 12.74 4.97 6.78
C LEU A 210 13.05 6.39 6.28
N PRO A 211 13.24 7.37 7.17
CA PRO A 211 13.59 8.73 6.77
C PRO A 211 15.02 8.79 6.23
N PRO A 212 15.41 9.86 5.51
CA PRO A 212 16.70 9.99 4.84
C PRO A 212 17.92 9.75 5.71
N GLU A 213 17.86 10.17 6.97
CA GLU A 213 18.95 9.99 7.94
C GLU A 213 19.21 8.50 8.25
N LEU A 214 18.18 7.66 8.12
CA LEU A 214 18.19 6.24 8.46
C LEU A 214 18.22 5.31 7.23
N HIS A 215 18.35 5.84 6.00
CA HIS A 215 18.42 5.01 4.79
C HIS A 215 19.55 3.97 4.82
N HIS A 216 20.64 4.26 5.53
CA HIS A 216 21.77 3.34 5.72
C HIS A 216 21.42 2.10 6.56
N GLN A 217 20.35 2.15 7.36
CA GLN A 217 19.77 1.02 8.11
C GLN A 217 18.50 0.47 7.43
N GLY A 218 18.18 0.97 6.24
CA GLY A 218 17.00 0.62 5.47
C GLY A 218 17.35 -0.05 4.15
N PHE A 219 16.80 0.49 3.06
CA PHE A 219 16.96 -0.09 1.74
C PHE A 219 18.41 -0.22 1.26
N LYS A 220 19.34 0.61 1.76
CA LYS A 220 20.76 0.52 1.38
C LYS A 220 21.43 -0.78 1.84
N LEU A 221 20.83 -1.52 2.78
CA LEU A 221 21.36 -2.81 3.23
C LEU A 221 21.08 -3.96 2.25
N TRP A 222 20.03 -3.86 1.43
CA TRP A 222 19.54 -5.00 0.65
C TRP A 222 19.27 -4.69 -0.82
N LEU A 223 19.06 -3.43 -1.20
CA LEU A 223 18.58 -3.07 -2.53
C LEU A 223 19.54 -3.49 -3.65
N SER A 224 20.84 -3.26 -3.49
CA SER A 224 21.84 -3.67 -4.50
C SER A 224 21.86 -5.18 -4.68
N GLU A 225 21.91 -5.94 -3.59
CA GLU A 225 21.96 -7.41 -3.64
C GLU A 225 20.70 -7.99 -4.30
N LEU A 226 19.51 -7.48 -3.95
CA LEU A 226 18.26 -7.96 -4.57
C LEU A 226 18.15 -7.54 -6.04
N LEU A 227 18.68 -6.38 -6.44
CA LEU A 227 18.74 -5.97 -7.85
C LEU A 227 19.70 -6.85 -8.65
N ASP A 228 20.86 -7.22 -8.08
CA ASP A 228 21.82 -8.13 -8.70
C ASP A 228 21.23 -9.53 -8.88
N ILE A 229 20.52 -10.05 -7.86
CA ILE A 229 19.77 -11.30 -7.97
C ILE A 229 18.71 -11.17 -9.08
N TRP A 230 17.90 -10.12 -9.04
CA TRP A 230 16.86 -9.90 -10.03
C TRP A 230 17.43 -9.85 -11.46
N GLU A 231 18.54 -9.14 -11.70
CA GLU A 231 19.19 -9.10 -13.01
C GLU A 231 19.74 -10.47 -13.44
N THR A 232 20.40 -11.18 -12.53
CA THR A 232 21.02 -12.48 -12.82
C THR A 232 19.99 -13.51 -13.31
N PHE A 233 18.78 -13.53 -12.72
CA PHE A 233 17.73 -14.49 -13.07
C PHE A 233 16.69 -13.86 -14.01
N CYS A 234 16.81 -14.14 -15.31
CA CYS A 234 15.96 -13.57 -16.36
C CYS A 234 14.76 -14.43 -16.81
N ASN A 235 14.55 -15.59 -16.18
CA ASN A 235 13.60 -16.61 -16.63
C ASN A 235 12.18 -16.46 -16.03
N ASN A 236 11.78 -15.25 -15.61
CA ASN A 236 10.50 -14.99 -14.92
C ASN A 236 10.21 -16.01 -13.80
N PRO A 237 11.09 -16.11 -12.79
CA PRO A 237 10.85 -17.00 -11.67
C PRO A 237 9.61 -16.56 -10.89
N VAL A 238 8.88 -17.51 -10.29
CA VAL A 238 7.65 -17.26 -9.51
C VAL A 238 7.85 -16.18 -8.43
N TRP A 239 9.06 -16.08 -7.88
CA TRP A 239 9.39 -15.09 -6.86
C TRP A 239 9.60 -13.66 -7.38
N GLU A 240 9.69 -13.46 -8.70
CA GLU A 240 9.98 -12.16 -9.30
C GLU A 240 8.89 -11.14 -8.98
N GLN A 241 7.62 -11.55 -8.98
CA GLN A 241 6.52 -10.65 -8.67
C GLN A 241 6.67 -9.99 -7.29
N SER A 242 7.15 -10.73 -6.29
CA SER A 242 7.42 -10.21 -4.94
C SER A 242 8.53 -9.16 -4.96
N LEU A 243 9.58 -9.36 -5.77
CA LEU A 243 10.63 -8.34 -5.93
C LEU A 243 10.14 -7.09 -6.66
N ILE A 244 9.35 -7.24 -7.74
CA ILE A 244 8.79 -6.09 -8.46
C ILE A 244 7.88 -5.27 -7.53
N SER A 245 7.09 -5.94 -6.69
CA SER A 245 6.32 -5.31 -5.61
C SER A 245 7.22 -4.50 -4.67
N LEU A 246 8.26 -5.14 -4.12
CA LEU A 246 9.19 -4.50 -3.20
C LEU A 246 9.92 -3.30 -3.83
N PHE A 247 10.39 -3.44 -5.08
CA PHE A 247 11.07 -2.37 -5.83
C PHE A 247 10.15 -1.20 -6.13
N SER A 248 8.90 -1.47 -6.49
CA SER A 248 7.88 -0.43 -6.68
C SER A 248 7.66 0.37 -5.40
N PHE A 249 7.47 -0.33 -4.26
CA PHE A 249 7.25 0.32 -2.98
C PHE A 249 8.46 1.12 -2.49
N VAL A 250 9.68 0.58 -2.63
CA VAL A 250 10.88 1.29 -2.21
C VAL A 250 11.16 2.50 -3.11
N ALA A 251 10.90 2.41 -4.42
CA ALA A 251 10.98 3.55 -5.32
C ALA A 251 9.99 4.65 -4.91
N TRP A 252 8.73 4.29 -4.67
CA TRP A 252 7.68 5.24 -4.30
C TRP A 252 7.96 5.94 -2.96
N CYS A 253 8.43 5.20 -1.95
CA CYS A 253 8.68 5.79 -0.63
C CYS A 253 9.97 6.63 -0.58
N ASN A 254 10.89 6.42 -1.53
CA ASN A 254 12.23 7.02 -1.50
C ASN A 254 12.55 7.78 -2.81
N ILE A 255 11.54 8.46 -3.37
CA ILE A 255 11.69 9.28 -4.58
C ILE A 255 12.83 10.30 -4.40
N GLY A 256 13.78 10.28 -5.33
CA GLY A 256 14.96 11.14 -5.34
C GLY A 256 16.15 10.68 -4.49
N TYR A 257 16.06 9.51 -3.87
CA TYR A 257 17.16 8.94 -3.07
C TYR A 257 17.78 7.67 -3.67
N ILE A 258 17.18 7.12 -4.71
CA ILE A 258 17.65 5.93 -5.43
C ILE A 258 17.88 6.32 -6.89
N ASP A 259 19.07 6.03 -7.39
CA ASP A 259 19.38 6.17 -8.82
C ASP A 259 18.93 4.92 -9.57
N TRP A 260 17.82 5.05 -10.30
CA TRP A 260 17.25 3.98 -11.11
C TRP A 260 17.77 4.00 -12.56
N GLU A 261 18.51 5.04 -12.97
CA GLU A 261 18.94 5.25 -14.36
C GLU A 261 19.66 4.03 -14.96
N PRO A 262 20.60 3.36 -14.24
CA PRO A 262 21.29 2.18 -14.78
C PRO A 262 20.34 0.99 -15.06
N TRP A 263 19.21 0.94 -14.36
CA TRP A 263 18.28 -0.19 -14.39
C TRP A 263 17.12 0.01 -15.37
N LEU A 264 16.85 1.25 -15.81
CA LEU A 264 15.73 1.58 -16.71
C LEU A 264 15.66 0.68 -17.97
N PRO A 265 16.76 0.44 -18.72
CA PRO A 265 16.69 -0.43 -19.90
C PRO A 265 16.16 -1.83 -19.56
N ARG A 266 16.62 -2.40 -18.43
CA ARG A 266 16.21 -3.73 -17.99
C ARG A 266 14.76 -3.74 -17.51
N ILE A 267 14.37 -2.75 -16.73
CA ILE A 267 13.02 -2.59 -16.20
C ILE A 267 12.00 -2.54 -17.33
N PHE A 268 12.18 -1.62 -18.30
CA PHE A 268 11.25 -1.48 -19.42
C PHE A 268 11.25 -2.69 -20.35
N THR A 269 12.40 -3.37 -20.53
CA THR A 269 12.45 -4.63 -21.28
C THR A 269 11.63 -5.73 -20.60
N ARG A 270 11.73 -5.88 -19.27
CA ARG A 270 10.94 -6.88 -18.53
C ARG A 270 9.45 -6.53 -18.49
N ILE A 271 9.10 -5.25 -18.36
CA ILE A 271 7.71 -4.79 -18.45
C ILE A 271 7.13 -5.13 -19.83
N LEU A 272 7.83 -4.82 -20.93
CA LEU A 272 7.38 -5.16 -22.27
C LEU A 272 7.18 -6.68 -22.44
N LYS A 273 8.11 -7.49 -21.94
CA LYS A 273 7.98 -8.96 -21.96
C LYS A 273 6.74 -9.42 -21.17
N ASN A 274 6.46 -8.78 -20.02
CA ASN A 274 5.35 -9.15 -19.16
C ASN A 274 3.97 -8.86 -19.78
N LEU A 275 3.85 -7.82 -20.59
CA LEU A 275 2.62 -7.50 -21.34
C LEU A 275 2.19 -8.62 -22.30
N SER A 276 3.04 -9.64 -22.54
CA SER A 276 2.71 -10.89 -23.24
C SER A 276 2.03 -10.66 -24.60
N LEU A 277 2.46 -9.62 -25.33
CA LEU A 277 1.85 -9.22 -26.58
C LEU A 277 2.18 -10.21 -27.70
N PRO A 278 1.22 -10.54 -28.59
CA PRO A 278 1.48 -11.45 -29.69
C PRO A 278 2.40 -10.76 -30.72
N ILE A 279 3.60 -11.30 -30.92
CA ILE A 279 4.58 -10.81 -31.89
C ILE A 279 4.78 -11.88 -32.97
N GLY A 280 4.20 -11.66 -34.15
CA GLY A 280 4.26 -12.60 -35.26
C GLY A 280 3.33 -13.81 -35.10
N ASN A 281 3.64 -14.93 -35.77
CA ASN A 281 2.85 -16.17 -35.74
C ASN A 281 3.17 -17.09 -34.55
N VAL A 282 3.93 -16.62 -33.57
CA VAL A 282 4.33 -17.40 -32.40
C VAL A 282 3.59 -16.84 -31.20
N GLU A 283 2.65 -17.62 -30.67
CA GLU A 283 2.12 -17.36 -29.33
C GLU A 283 3.27 -17.55 -28.34
N LEU A 284 3.71 -16.45 -27.71
CA LEU A 284 4.61 -16.54 -26.57
C LEU A 284 3.87 -17.34 -25.47
N GLU A 285 4.56 -18.31 -24.86
CA GLU A 285 4.01 -19.02 -23.70
C GLU A 285 3.60 -17.98 -22.66
N LYS A 286 2.29 -17.88 -22.37
CA LYS A 286 1.77 -17.00 -21.33
C LYS A 286 2.44 -17.41 -20.02
N SER A 287 3.21 -16.50 -19.42
CA SER A 287 3.72 -16.72 -18.06
C SER A 287 2.54 -16.96 -17.12
N THR A 288 2.69 -17.91 -16.20
CA THR A 288 1.64 -18.27 -15.24
C THR A 288 1.29 -17.13 -14.29
N GLU A 289 2.19 -16.16 -14.09
CA GLU A 289 1.98 -14.98 -13.24
C GLU A 289 2.54 -13.73 -13.94
N ASN A 290 1.64 -12.82 -14.34
CA ASN A 290 1.99 -11.51 -14.88
C ASN A 290 2.19 -10.50 -13.75
N TYR A 291 3.02 -9.47 -13.98
CA TYR A 291 3.22 -8.42 -13.00
C TYR A 291 1.90 -7.68 -12.77
N SER A 292 1.67 -7.28 -11.52
CA SER A 292 0.52 -6.45 -11.21
C SER A 292 0.67 -5.08 -11.86
N ILE A 293 -0.25 -4.75 -12.78
CA ILE A 293 -0.26 -3.48 -13.50
C ILE A 293 -0.20 -2.24 -12.58
N PRO A 294 -0.97 -2.15 -11.47
CA PRO A 294 -0.84 -1.05 -10.51
C PRO A 294 0.56 -0.91 -9.90
N ILE A 295 1.22 -2.03 -9.60
CA ILE A 295 2.58 -2.06 -9.02
C ILE A 295 3.59 -1.52 -10.04
N VAL A 296 3.51 -1.98 -11.29
CA VAL A 296 4.39 -1.53 -12.37
C VAL A 296 4.19 -0.04 -12.65
N ALA A 297 2.94 0.43 -12.72
CA ALA A 297 2.62 1.84 -12.92
C ALA A 297 3.19 2.73 -11.81
N THR A 298 3.02 2.31 -10.55
CA THR A 298 3.59 3.00 -9.37
C THR A 298 5.11 3.08 -9.46
N TRP A 299 5.76 2.00 -9.90
CA TRP A 299 7.22 1.96 -10.04
C TRP A 299 7.72 2.92 -11.11
N ILE A 300 7.12 2.87 -12.31
CA ILE A 300 7.45 3.78 -13.42
C ILE A 300 7.30 5.24 -12.97
N VAL A 301 6.14 5.58 -12.38
CA VAL A 301 5.86 6.93 -11.92
C VAL A 301 6.83 7.36 -10.83
N ALA A 302 7.20 6.50 -9.88
CA ALA A 302 8.17 6.83 -8.84
C ALA A 302 9.57 7.18 -9.38
N MET A 303 9.97 6.61 -10.51
CA MET A 303 11.27 6.85 -11.15
C MET A 303 11.33 8.14 -12.00
N MET A 304 10.22 8.87 -12.15
CA MET A 304 10.19 10.13 -12.92
C MET A 304 10.70 11.34 -12.12
N GLY A 305 10.98 12.45 -12.81
CA GLY A 305 11.46 13.71 -12.22
C GLY A 305 12.98 13.89 -12.32
N ASN A 306 13.46 15.10 -12.02
CA ASN A 306 14.89 15.48 -12.05
C ASN A 306 15.64 15.05 -13.34
N HIS A 307 15.10 15.35 -14.52
CA HIS A 307 15.72 14.98 -15.82
C HIS A 307 15.96 13.46 -16.02
N SER A 308 15.33 12.59 -15.24
CA SER A 308 15.33 11.13 -15.44
C SER A 308 14.89 10.77 -16.85
N SER A 309 15.57 9.81 -17.49
CA SER A 309 15.19 9.32 -18.82
C SER A 309 13.97 8.39 -18.79
N CYS A 310 13.41 8.10 -17.60
CA CYS A 310 12.24 7.23 -17.43
C CYS A 310 11.07 7.60 -18.35
N ILE A 311 10.80 8.91 -18.54
CA ILE A 311 9.73 9.35 -19.45
C ILE A 311 10.01 8.99 -20.90
N GLN A 312 11.27 9.04 -21.35
CA GLN A 312 11.67 8.62 -22.70
C GLN A 312 11.48 7.12 -22.88
N TYR A 313 11.89 6.31 -21.90
CA TYR A 313 11.66 4.87 -21.93
C TYR A 313 10.17 4.51 -21.96
N LEU A 314 9.32 5.27 -21.24
CA LEU A 314 7.87 5.10 -21.31
C LEU A 314 7.33 5.47 -22.69
N GLN A 315 7.79 6.57 -23.29
CA GLN A 315 7.42 6.94 -24.66
C GLN A 315 7.81 5.84 -25.65
N ASP A 316 9.03 5.33 -25.59
CA ASP A 316 9.52 4.27 -26.46
C ASP A 316 8.71 2.98 -26.30
N LEU A 317 8.37 2.62 -25.06
CA LEU A 317 7.48 1.50 -24.76
C LEU A 317 6.10 1.68 -25.41
N LEU A 318 5.46 2.84 -25.19
CA LEU A 318 4.14 3.13 -25.75
C LEU A 318 4.14 3.18 -27.28
N ILE A 319 5.21 3.68 -27.89
CA ILE A 319 5.42 3.65 -29.35
C ILE A 319 5.48 2.20 -29.83
N ALA A 320 6.25 1.34 -29.16
CA ALA A 320 6.40 -0.06 -29.54
C ALA A 320 5.08 -0.83 -29.48
N ILE A 321 4.19 -0.49 -28.54
CA ILE A 321 2.91 -1.17 -28.34
C ILE A 321 1.70 -0.43 -28.96
N LYS A 322 1.94 0.68 -29.67
CA LYS A 322 0.90 1.57 -30.21
C LYS A 322 -0.21 0.85 -30.98
N ASN A 323 0.18 -0.08 -31.84
CA ASN A 323 -0.78 -0.78 -32.71
C ASN A 323 -1.78 -1.62 -31.91
N PHE A 324 -1.42 -2.10 -30.72
CA PHE A 324 -2.31 -2.91 -29.88
C PHE A 324 -3.45 -2.10 -29.23
N TYR A 325 -3.35 -0.77 -29.18
CA TYR A 325 -4.42 0.10 -28.69
C TYR A 325 -5.54 0.34 -29.72
N HIS A 326 -5.28 0.12 -31.01
CA HIS A 326 -6.24 0.44 -32.06
C HIS A 326 -7.54 -0.39 -31.91
N PRO A 327 -8.75 0.20 -32.04
CA PRO A 327 -10.03 -0.49 -31.83
C PRO A 327 -10.26 -1.73 -32.71
N SER A 328 -9.61 -1.79 -33.87
CA SER A 328 -9.67 -2.94 -34.77
C SER A 328 -8.81 -4.13 -34.31
N ASN A 329 -7.81 -3.91 -33.46
CA ASN A 329 -6.88 -4.94 -33.00
C ASN A 329 -7.36 -5.52 -31.67
N THR A 330 -8.40 -6.35 -31.74
CA THR A 330 -9.03 -6.98 -30.57
C THR A 330 -8.28 -8.23 -30.13
N GLY A 331 -8.03 -8.36 -28.82
CA GLY A 331 -7.42 -9.52 -28.22
C GLY A 331 -7.39 -9.44 -26.70
N ASP A 332 -6.99 -10.52 -26.04
CA ASP A 332 -6.95 -10.64 -24.58
C ASP A 332 -6.10 -9.54 -23.91
N PHE A 333 -5.07 -9.05 -24.61
CA PHE A 333 -4.14 -8.02 -24.13
C PHE A 333 -4.78 -6.63 -23.95
N GLN A 334 -5.92 -6.34 -24.59
CA GLN A 334 -6.48 -4.98 -24.60
C GLN A 334 -6.85 -4.49 -23.19
N ARG A 335 -7.38 -5.39 -22.36
CA ARG A 335 -7.75 -5.03 -20.99
C ARG A 335 -6.52 -4.59 -20.20
N GLU A 336 -5.46 -5.39 -20.24
CA GLU A 336 -4.22 -5.11 -19.50
C GLU A 336 -3.55 -3.83 -20.00
N LEU A 337 -3.53 -3.59 -21.32
CA LEU A 337 -2.97 -2.37 -21.91
C LEU A 337 -3.73 -1.09 -21.54
N ILE A 338 -5.06 -1.13 -21.57
CA ILE A 338 -5.88 0.03 -21.20
C ILE A 338 -5.82 0.25 -19.68
N SER A 339 -5.82 -0.82 -18.89
CA SER A 339 -5.56 -0.75 -17.44
C SER A 339 -4.17 -0.18 -17.14
N PHE A 340 -3.15 -0.49 -17.93
CA PHE A 340 -1.81 0.07 -17.77
C PHE A 340 -1.80 1.60 -17.94
N LEU A 341 -2.51 2.13 -18.93
CA LEU A 341 -2.67 3.59 -19.08
C LEU A 341 -3.40 4.22 -17.90
N SER A 342 -4.53 3.62 -17.47
CA SER A 342 -5.32 4.15 -16.35
C SER A 342 -4.50 4.17 -15.07
N MET A 343 -3.79 3.06 -14.76
CA MET A 343 -2.97 2.97 -13.55
C MET A 343 -1.75 3.89 -13.59
N LEU A 344 -1.14 4.12 -14.75
CA LEU A 344 -0.09 5.15 -14.89
C LEU A 344 -0.63 6.54 -14.60
N ALA A 345 -1.78 6.89 -15.19
CA ALA A 345 -2.40 8.19 -14.99
C ALA A 345 -2.82 8.39 -13.52
N GLN A 346 -3.42 7.38 -12.90
CA GLN A 346 -3.78 7.40 -11.48
C GLN A 346 -2.56 7.57 -10.58
N ALA A 347 -1.52 6.74 -10.74
CA ALA A 347 -0.31 6.83 -9.92
C ALA A 347 0.38 8.20 -10.08
N PHE A 348 0.35 8.79 -11.28
CA PHE A 348 0.90 10.12 -11.51
C PHE A 348 0.07 11.22 -10.85
N VAL A 349 -1.27 11.13 -10.90
CA VAL A 349 -2.17 12.01 -10.14
C VAL A 349 -1.89 11.91 -8.64
N ASP A 350 -1.77 10.69 -8.11
CA ASP A 350 -1.48 10.45 -6.70
C ASP A 350 -0.14 11.08 -6.32
N ARG A 351 0.91 10.92 -7.14
CA ARG A 351 2.23 11.53 -6.90
C ARG A 351 2.14 13.05 -6.87
N VAL A 352 1.50 13.66 -7.88
CA VAL A 352 1.29 15.11 -7.94
C VAL A 352 0.50 15.60 -6.73
N TYR A 353 -0.53 14.86 -6.30
CA TYR A 353 -1.30 15.16 -5.11
C TYR A 353 -0.41 15.13 -3.86
N PHE A 354 0.35 14.06 -3.64
CA PHE A 354 1.21 13.96 -2.45
C PHE A 354 2.32 15.03 -2.42
N GLU A 355 2.92 15.36 -3.56
CA GLU A 355 3.97 16.38 -3.64
C GLU A 355 3.45 17.83 -3.46
N ARG A 356 2.18 18.08 -3.82
CA ARG A 356 1.55 19.41 -3.72
C ARG A 356 0.68 19.59 -2.48
N THR A 357 0.36 18.51 -1.75
CA THR A 357 -0.44 18.58 -0.52
C THR A 357 0.34 19.25 0.60
N THR A 358 -0.31 20.15 1.35
CA THR A 358 0.29 20.92 2.45
C THR A 358 0.62 20.09 3.69
N ASP A 359 0.00 18.91 3.84
CA ASP A 359 0.20 17.99 4.96
C ASP A 359 0.97 16.73 4.51
N PRO A 360 2.32 16.78 4.44
CA PRO A 360 3.12 15.65 3.98
C PRO A 360 3.00 14.46 4.93
N VAL A 361 3.05 13.24 4.38
CA VAL A 361 3.23 12.04 5.18
C VAL A 361 4.69 12.01 5.64
N TRP A 362 4.96 11.69 6.90
CA TRP A 362 6.30 11.83 7.49
C TRP A 362 7.43 11.06 6.78
N TYR A 363 7.10 10.01 6.01
CA TYR A 363 8.07 9.29 5.17
C TYR A 363 8.06 9.72 3.69
N PHE A 364 7.00 10.38 3.21
CA PHE A 364 6.88 10.79 1.81
C PHE A 364 7.24 12.27 1.69
N ASN A 365 8.54 12.55 1.55
CA ASN A 365 9.05 13.90 1.35
C ASN A 365 10.18 13.89 0.30
N PRO A 366 9.83 13.89 -1.00
CA PRO A 366 10.83 13.96 -2.06
C PRO A 366 11.60 15.29 -2.00
N PRO A 367 12.94 15.26 -2.23
CA PRO A 367 13.74 16.48 -2.36
C PRO A 367 13.16 17.41 -3.43
N GLU A 368 13.27 18.72 -3.24
CA GLU A 368 12.72 19.71 -4.20
C GLU A 368 13.18 19.46 -5.64
N SER A 369 14.45 19.06 -5.83
CA SER A 369 15.01 18.76 -7.15
C SER A 369 14.32 17.59 -7.87
N HIS A 370 13.64 16.69 -7.13
CA HIS A 370 12.99 15.49 -7.66
C HIS A 370 11.46 15.59 -7.68
N ARG A 371 10.89 16.73 -7.26
CA ARG A 371 9.45 16.98 -7.40
C ARG A 371 9.09 17.18 -8.87
N LEU A 372 7.87 16.83 -9.22
CA LEU A 372 7.31 17.01 -10.55
C LEU A 372 6.96 18.48 -10.78
N HIS A 373 7.61 19.07 -11.78
CA HIS A 373 7.36 20.42 -12.24
C HIS A 373 6.26 20.43 -13.29
N ASP A 374 5.74 21.61 -13.62
CA ASP A 374 4.65 21.72 -14.58
C ASP A 374 5.02 21.21 -15.99
N GLU A 375 6.30 21.28 -16.34
CA GLU A 375 6.83 20.70 -17.58
C GLU A 375 6.81 19.16 -17.55
N ASP A 376 7.18 18.53 -16.43
CA ASP A 376 7.10 17.07 -16.27
C ASP A 376 5.66 16.57 -16.43
N ILE A 377 4.70 17.30 -15.85
CA ILE A 377 3.27 16.99 -15.98
C ILE A 377 2.81 17.14 -17.45
N ASN A 378 3.24 18.21 -18.15
CA ASN A 378 2.93 18.39 -19.56
C ASN A 378 3.49 17.23 -20.41
N ASN A 379 4.75 16.86 -20.17
CA ASN A 379 5.42 15.77 -20.90
C ASN A 379 4.72 14.43 -20.66
N PHE A 380 4.33 14.15 -19.41
CA PHE A 380 3.57 12.95 -19.07
C PHE A 380 2.20 12.91 -19.74
N VAL A 381 1.43 14.01 -19.67
CA VAL A 381 0.10 14.06 -20.30
C VAL A 381 0.22 13.87 -21.81
N ASN A 382 1.16 14.54 -22.46
CA ASN A 382 1.38 14.40 -23.90
C ASN A 382 1.85 12.98 -24.28
N CYS A 383 2.63 12.32 -23.42
CA CYS A 383 3.07 10.94 -23.60
C CYS A 383 1.88 9.96 -23.67
N LEU A 384 0.86 10.14 -22.83
CA LEU A 384 -0.28 9.21 -22.75
C LEU A 384 -1.48 9.62 -23.63
N LYS A 385 -1.60 10.91 -23.97
CA LYS A 385 -2.79 11.52 -24.60
C LYS A 385 -3.29 10.76 -25.83
N GLU A 386 -2.40 10.47 -26.78
CA GLU A 386 -2.79 9.79 -28.03
C GLU A 386 -3.41 8.41 -27.74
N TYR A 387 -2.75 7.63 -26.89
CA TYR A 387 -3.15 6.27 -26.54
C TYR A 387 -4.46 6.24 -25.74
N ALA A 388 -4.66 7.21 -24.84
CA ALA A 388 -5.90 7.38 -24.10
C ALA A 388 -7.08 7.64 -25.05
N PHE A 389 -6.92 8.54 -26.02
CA PHE A 389 -7.98 8.85 -26.99
C PHE A 389 -8.29 7.70 -27.94
N ILE A 390 -7.28 7.00 -28.44
CA ILE A 390 -7.49 5.77 -29.23
C ILE A 390 -8.29 4.75 -28.41
N SER A 391 -7.97 4.63 -27.11
CA SER A 391 -8.61 3.66 -26.21
C SER A 391 -10.08 3.94 -25.91
N ILE A 392 -10.55 5.20 -26.00
CA ILE A 392 -11.98 5.53 -25.83
C ILE A 392 -12.83 4.81 -26.89
N PHE A 393 -12.30 4.62 -28.10
CA PHE A 393 -13.01 3.91 -29.16
C PHE A 393 -12.93 2.38 -29.00
N ASN A 394 -12.33 1.86 -27.92
CA ASN A 394 -12.32 0.44 -27.64
C ASN A 394 -13.75 -0.09 -27.43
N LYS A 395 -14.03 -1.28 -27.97
CA LYS A 395 -15.38 -1.87 -27.99
C LYS A 395 -15.86 -2.39 -26.63
N TYR A 396 -14.93 -2.71 -25.72
CA TYR A 396 -15.23 -3.47 -24.50
C TYR A 396 -14.83 -2.75 -23.21
N TYR A 397 -13.80 -1.91 -23.24
CA TYR A 397 -13.18 -1.31 -22.05
C TYR A 397 -13.21 0.22 -22.07
N LEU A 398 -14.31 0.79 -22.57
CA LEU A 398 -14.55 2.23 -22.63
C LEU A 398 -14.51 2.90 -21.25
N ASP A 399 -15.00 2.21 -20.21
CA ASP A 399 -15.00 2.67 -18.83
C ASP A 399 -13.57 2.95 -18.31
N ILE A 400 -12.65 2.02 -18.51
CA ILE A 400 -11.24 2.16 -18.09
C ILE A 400 -10.53 3.24 -18.93
N ALA A 401 -10.84 3.33 -20.23
CA ALA A 401 -10.29 4.36 -21.09
C ALA A 401 -10.79 5.77 -20.71
N ALA A 402 -12.07 5.90 -20.36
CA ALA A 402 -12.65 7.14 -19.87
C ALA A 402 -12.05 7.56 -18.53
N GLU A 403 -11.78 6.60 -17.63
CA GLU A 403 -11.07 6.85 -16.37
C GLU A 403 -9.67 7.41 -16.61
N THR A 404 -8.92 6.86 -17.58
CA THR A 404 -7.62 7.40 -17.99
C THR A 404 -7.73 8.87 -18.38
N CYS A 405 -8.71 9.21 -19.23
CA CYS A 405 -8.94 10.58 -19.68
C CYS A 405 -9.39 11.51 -18.54
N HIS A 406 -10.12 10.99 -17.57
CA HIS A 406 -10.47 11.72 -16.35
C HIS A 406 -9.21 12.11 -15.56
N TYR A 407 -8.31 11.16 -15.28
CA TYR A 407 -7.04 11.45 -14.60
C TYR A 407 -6.18 12.45 -15.38
N LEU A 408 -6.03 12.28 -16.70
CA LEU A 408 -5.27 13.24 -17.52
C LEU A 408 -5.91 14.64 -17.50
N SER A 409 -7.25 14.73 -17.45
CA SER A 409 -7.97 16.00 -17.34
C SER A 409 -7.80 16.67 -15.98
N GLN A 410 -7.59 15.91 -14.90
CA GLN A 410 -7.26 16.48 -13.58
C GLN A 410 -5.86 17.12 -13.59
N LEU A 411 -4.94 16.59 -14.39
CA LEU A 411 -3.57 17.11 -14.52
C LEU A 411 -3.51 18.34 -15.44
N ARG A 412 -4.09 18.25 -16.64
CA ARG A 412 -4.03 19.27 -17.71
C ARG A 412 -5.34 19.30 -18.51
N PRO A 413 -6.40 19.94 -18.00
CA PRO A 413 -7.68 20.00 -18.70
C PRO A 413 -7.58 20.68 -20.06
N GLU A 414 -6.72 21.68 -20.20
CA GLU A 414 -6.47 22.42 -21.44
C GLU A 414 -5.92 21.56 -22.58
N LEU A 415 -5.21 20.46 -22.25
CA LEU A 415 -4.67 19.53 -23.24
C LEU A 415 -5.67 18.43 -23.60
N ILE A 416 -6.62 18.11 -22.73
CA ILE A 416 -7.45 16.92 -22.85
C ILE A 416 -8.90 17.25 -23.26
N ILE A 417 -9.53 18.19 -22.58
CA ILE A 417 -10.96 18.48 -22.76
C ILE A 417 -11.32 18.92 -24.19
N PRO A 418 -10.56 19.82 -24.87
CA PRO A 418 -10.93 20.25 -26.22
C PRO A 418 -11.07 19.08 -27.20
N SER A 419 -10.10 18.16 -27.20
CA SER A 419 -10.09 16.99 -28.10
C SER A 419 -11.10 15.90 -27.73
N LEU A 420 -11.67 15.92 -26.51
CA LEU A 420 -12.74 14.99 -26.12
C LEU A 420 -14.13 15.48 -26.55
N VAL A 421 -14.29 16.79 -26.71
CA VAL A 421 -15.58 17.43 -27.04
C VAL A 421 -15.73 17.62 -28.55
N GLU A 422 -14.61 17.77 -29.28
CA GLU A 422 -14.54 17.66 -30.74
C GLU A 422 -14.85 16.24 -31.24
#